data_AF-R7SSQ4-F1
#
_entry.id   AF-R7SSQ4-F1
#
_cell.length_a   1.000
_cell.length_b   1.000
_cell.length_c   1.000
_cell.angle_alpha   90.00
_cell.angle_beta   90.00
_cell.angle_gamma   90.00
#
_symmetry.space_group_name_H-M   'P 1'
#
loop_
_entity.id
_entity.type
_entity.pdbx_description
1 polymer ?
#
loop_
_entity_poly.entity_id
_entity_poly.type
_entity_poly.pdbx_seq_one_letter_code
_entity_poly.pdbx_strand_id
1 'polypeptide(L)'
;GDDAYEWKPERWLGPLPETVERAAIPGVYSHLMTFLGGGRSCIGFTFSQLEMKVVLSELLGNFVFEPSDRPVFWNISGVTYLSTSVGSTKSELWLNV
;
A
#
# COMPACT_ATOMS: atom_id res chain seq x y z
N GLY A 1 -3.63 15.46 -6.99
CA GLY A 1 -2.85 16.64 -7.39
C GLY A 1 -1.79 16.19 -8.37
N ASP A 2 -0.85 17.07 -8.69
CA ASP A 2 0.15 16.82 -9.74
C ASP A 2 1.07 15.63 -9.42
N ASP A 3 1.29 15.33 -8.14
CA ASP A 3 2.12 14.22 -7.65
C ASP A 3 1.30 12.97 -7.24
N ALA A 4 0.07 12.81 -7.74
CA ALA A 4 -0.82 11.71 -7.36
C ALA A 4 -0.33 10.32 -7.77
N TYR A 5 0.53 10.23 -8.80
CA TYR A 5 1.12 8.98 -9.28
C TYR A 5 2.48 8.66 -8.62
N GLU A 6 2.97 9.54 -7.74
CA GLU A 6 4.24 9.34 -7.05
C GLU A 6 4.03 8.60 -5.72
N TRP A 7 4.89 7.61 -5.45
CA TRP A 7 4.93 6.96 -4.15
C TRP A 7 5.66 7.85 -3.12
N LYS A 8 4.89 8.51 -2.25
CA LYS A 8 5.40 9.46 -1.24
C LYS A 8 4.79 9.18 0.13
N PRO A 9 5.29 8.17 0.89
CA PRO A 9 4.79 7.82 2.22
C PRO A 9 4.77 9.00 3.19
N GLU A 10 5.78 9.86 3.12
CA GLU A 10 5.99 11.03 3.96
C GLU A 10 4.87 12.08 3.87
N ARG A 11 4.02 12.00 2.84
CA ARG A 11 2.85 12.85 2.64
C ARG A 11 1.93 12.90 3.87
N TRP A 12 1.90 11.82 4.65
CA TRP A 12 1.00 11.66 5.80
C TRP A 12 1.69 11.89 7.15
N LEU A 13 2.98 12.27 7.17
CA LEU A 13 3.74 12.49 8.42
C LEU A 13 3.58 13.91 8.97
N GLY A 14 3.18 14.87 8.12
CA GLY A 14 2.93 16.25 8.48
C GLY A 14 1.44 16.61 8.47
N PRO A 15 1.10 17.87 8.82
CA PRO A 15 -0.25 18.39 8.64
C PRO A 15 -0.66 18.32 7.16
N LEU A 16 -1.90 17.96 6.89
CA LEU A 16 -2.42 17.87 5.53
C LEU A 16 -2.74 19.27 4.99
N PRO A 17 -2.65 19.49 3.66
CA PRO A 17 -3.12 20.72 3.06
C PRO A 17 -4.60 20.94 3.34
N GLU A 18 -5.02 22.19 3.61
CA GLU A 18 -6.42 22.55 3.88
C GLU A 18 -7.38 22.05 2.77
N THR A 19 -6.91 22.02 1.52
CA THR A 19 -7.67 21.50 0.38
C THR A 19 -8.02 20.02 0.50
N VAL A 20 -7.17 19.21 1.13
CA VAL A 20 -7.41 17.79 1.40
C VAL A 20 -8.38 17.64 2.56
N GLU A 21 -8.16 18.38 3.64
CA GLU A 21 -9.04 18.35 4.82
C GLU A 21 -10.49 18.74 4.47
N ARG A 22 -10.65 19.74 3.59
CA ARG A 22 -11.94 20.25 3.14
C ARG A 22 -12.56 19.49 1.97
N ALA A 23 -11.87 18.52 1.38
CA ALA A 23 -12.35 17.79 0.20
C ALA A 23 -13.60 16.94 0.46
N ALA A 24 -13.99 16.73 1.73
CA ALA A 24 -15.18 15.98 2.14
C ALA A 24 -15.30 14.60 1.46
N ILE A 25 -14.17 13.95 1.20
CA ILE A 25 -14.13 12.62 0.58
C ILE A 25 -14.78 11.62 1.54
N PRO A 26 -15.79 10.83 1.13
CA PRO A 26 -16.64 10.04 2.02
C PRO A 26 -15.95 8.78 2.61
N GLY A 27 -14.63 8.71 2.52
CA GLY A 27 -13.86 7.51 2.82
C GLY A 27 -13.68 7.32 4.30
N VAL A 28 -13.76 6.06 4.75
CA VAL A 28 -13.58 5.74 6.17
C VAL A 28 -12.15 5.91 6.65
N TYR A 29 -11.19 6.12 5.75
CA TYR A 29 -9.78 6.30 6.10
C TYR A 29 -9.12 7.41 5.30
N SER A 30 -8.53 8.38 6.02
CA SER A 30 -7.54 9.35 5.52
C SER A 30 -7.87 10.08 4.21
N HIS A 31 -9.14 10.41 3.98
CA HIS A 31 -9.60 11.03 2.72
C HIS A 31 -9.33 10.14 1.47
N LEU A 32 -9.32 8.82 1.63
CA LEU A 32 -9.07 7.82 0.58
C LEU A 32 -10.27 6.89 0.37
N MET A 33 -10.43 6.37 -0.84
CA MET A 33 -11.49 5.41 -1.21
C MET A 33 -11.08 3.93 -1.09
N THR A 34 -9.88 3.64 -0.57
CA THR A 34 -9.34 2.27 -0.45
C THR A 34 -10.28 1.31 0.29
N PHE A 35 -10.95 1.80 1.34
CA PHE A 35 -11.89 1.01 2.14
C PHE A 35 -13.36 1.42 1.92
N LEU A 36 -13.65 2.09 0.80
CA LEU A 36 -14.97 2.66 0.48
C LEU A 36 -15.46 3.65 1.55
N GLY A 37 -16.75 3.97 1.53
CA GLY A 37 -17.39 4.97 2.37
C GLY A 37 -18.86 4.68 2.64
N GLY A 38 -19.41 5.32 3.67
CA GLY A 38 -20.83 5.18 4.07
C GLY A 38 -21.21 3.74 4.42
N GLY A 39 -22.44 3.33 4.10
CA GLY A 39 -22.95 1.98 4.40
C GLY A 39 -22.25 0.82 3.66
N ARG A 40 -21.30 1.10 2.77
CA ARG A 40 -20.47 0.12 2.06
C ARG A 40 -19.01 0.14 2.51
N SER A 41 -18.68 0.89 3.55
CA SER A 41 -17.34 0.88 4.10
C SER A 41 -16.91 -0.52 4.52
N CYS A 42 -15.65 -0.87 4.27
CA CYS A 42 -15.09 -2.12 4.78
C CYS A 42 -15.11 -2.11 6.31
N ILE A 43 -15.90 -3.00 6.92
CA ILE A 43 -15.95 -3.15 8.39
C ILE A 43 -14.60 -3.61 8.97
N GLY A 44 -13.77 -4.26 8.15
CA GLY A 44 -12.45 -4.74 8.52
C GLY A 44 -11.32 -3.70 8.36
N PHE A 45 -11.60 -2.44 8.04
CA PHE A 45 -10.53 -1.47 7.73
C PHE A 45 -9.51 -1.33 8.87
N THR A 46 -9.97 -1.27 10.13
CA THR A 46 -9.09 -1.19 11.31
C THR A 46 -8.23 -2.44 11.45
N PHE A 47 -8.80 -3.62 11.19
CA PHE A 47 -8.06 -4.88 11.22
C PHE A 47 -7.00 -4.91 10.11
N SER A 48 -7.35 -4.53 8.89
CA SER A 48 -6.39 -4.41 7.78
C SER A 48 -5.25 -3.43 8.11
N GLN A 49 -5.54 -2.31 8.78
CA GLN A 49 -4.51 -1.39 9.24
C GLN A 49 -3.59 -1.97 10.30
N LEU A 50 -4.13 -2.73 11.25
CA LEU A 50 -3.34 -3.42 12.27
C LEU A 50 -2.41 -4.44 11.60
N GLU A 51 -2.94 -5.31 10.74
CA GLU A 51 -2.16 -6.32 10.01
C GLU A 51 -1.04 -5.69 9.18
N MET A 52 -1.33 -4.62 8.42
CA MET A 52 -0.30 -3.89 7.66
C MET A 52 0.83 -3.37 8.56
N LYS A 53 0.50 -2.85 9.75
CA LYS A 53 1.50 -2.37 10.73
C LYS A 53 2.30 -3.51 11.34
N VAL A 54 1.66 -4.64 11.65
CA VAL A 54 2.32 -5.83 12.19
C VAL A 54 3.33 -6.37 11.17
N VAL A 55 2.90 -6.60 9.93
CA VAL A 55 3.78 -7.06 8.86
C VAL A 55 4.97 -6.12 8.66
N LEU A 56 4.74 -4.80 8.61
CA LEU A 56 5.83 -3.83 8.48
C LEU A 56 6.78 -3.86 9.68
N SER A 57 6.28 -3.99 10.90
CA SER A 57 7.10 -4.02 12.11
C SER A 57 7.98 -5.28 12.15
N GLU A 58 7.43 -6.43 11.76
CA GLU A 58 8.19 -7.68 11.65
C GLU A 58 9.25 -7.62 10.54
N LEU A 59 8.89 -7.07 9.39
CA LEU A 59 9.80 -6.92 8.26
C LEU A 59 10.97 -5.98 8.60
N LEU A 60 10.68 -4.80 9.15
CA LEU A 60 11.70 -3.81 9.50
C LEU A 60 12.55 -4.22 10.72
N GLY A 61 11.99 -4.99 11.65
CA GLY A 61 12.69 -5.44 12.85
C GLY A 61 13.62 -6.63 12.62
N ASN A 62 13.29 -7.51 11.67
CA ASN A 62 14.00 -8.79 11.49
C ASN A 62 14.82 -8.87 10.20
N PHE A 63 14.64 -7.97 9.23
CA PHE A 63 15.34 -8.01 7.94
C PHE A 63 16.12 -6.74 7.65
N VAL A 64 17.22 -6.88 6.91
CA VAL A 64 17.92 -5.79 6.24
C VAL A 64 17.52 -5.80 4.78
N PHE A 65 17.09 -4.65 4.26
CA PHE A 65 16.63 -4.51 2.87
C PHE A 65 17.76 -3.96 1.99
N GLU A 66 17.96 -4.58 0.85
CA GLU A 66 18.86 -4.12 -0.21
C GLU A 66 18.16 -4.17 -1.57
N PRO A 67 18.51 -3.28 -2.52
CA PRO A 67 18.02 -3.38 -3.89
C PRO A 67 18.41 -4.72 -4.51
N SER A 68 17.47 -5.35 -5.23
CA SER A 68 17.74 -6.59 -5.98
C SER A 68 18.09 -6.30 -7.43
N ASP A 69 19.01 -7.07 -8.01
CA ASP A 69 19.28 -7.06 -9.46
C ASP A 69 18.16 -7.73 -10.28
N ARG A 70 17.20 -8.40 -9.61
CA ARG A 70 16.09 -9.06 -10.28
C ARG A 70 14.99 -8.04 -10.60
N PRO A 71 14.46 -8.04 -11.83
CA PRO A 71 13.33 -7.18 -12.16
C PRO A 71 12.09 -7.62 -11.37
N VAL A 72 11.28 -6.63 -10.98
CA VAL A 72 10.01 -6.83 -10.28
C VAL A 72 8.89 -6.42 -11.21
N PHE A 73 7.97 -7.35 -11.49
CA PHE A 73 6.80 -7.10 -12.32
C PHE A 73 5.52 -7.14 -11.47
N TRP A 74 4.69 -6.11 -11.59
CA TRP A 74 3.36 -6.06 -10.97
C TRP A 74 2.33 -6.68 -11.90
N ASN A 75 1.84 -7.87 -11.55
CA ASN A 75 0.84 -8.60 -12.32
C ASN A 75 -0.56 -8.25 -11.81
N ILE A 76 -1.39 -7.70 -12.70
CA ILE A 76 -2.78 -7.35 -12.39
C ILE A 76 -3.65 -8.58 -12.62
N SER A 77 -4.32 -9.04 -11.56
CA SER A 77 -5.31 -10.13 -11.62
C SER A 77 -6.42 -9.87 -10.58
N GLY A 78 -7.20 -10.89 -10.20
CA GLY A 78 -8.15 -10.75 -9.08
C GLY A 78 -7.48 -10.29 -7.77
N VAL A 79 -6.20 -10.64 -7.58
CA VAL A 79 -5.30 -10.06 -6.58
C VAL A 79 -4.02 -9.62 -7.30
N THR A 80 -3.54 -8.42 -7.04
CA THR A 80 -2.27 -7.96 -7.62
C THR A 80 -1.11 -8.67 -6.92
N TYR A 81 -0.16 -9.22 -7.67
CA TYR A 81 1.00 -9.93 -7.12
C TYR A 81 2.28 -9.62 -7.89
N LEU A 82 3.42 -9.91 -7.26
CA LEU A 82 4.75 -9.69 -7.81
C LEU A 82 5.29 -10.95 -8.48
N SER A 83 6.02 -10.80 -9.58
CA SER A 83 6.84 -11.86 -10.18
C SER A 83 8.24 -11.35 -10.57
N THR A 84 9.17 -12.29 -10.75
CA THR A 84 10.56 -12.00 -11.16
C THR A 84 10.81 -12.19 -12.67
N SER A 85 9.78 -12.59 -13.42
CA SER A 85 9.86 -12.78 -14.87
C SER A 85 8.56 -12.39 -15.56
N VAL A 86 8.71 -11.90 -16.80
CA VAL A 86 7.60 -11.44 -17.65
C VAL A 86 6.67 -12.63 -17.96
N GLY A 87 5.38 -12.46 -17.69
CA GLY A 87 4.36 -13.47 -17.99
C GLY A 87 4.29 -14.63 -16.99
N SER A 88 5.10 -14.63 -15.92
CA SER A 88 4.97 -15.60 -14.84
C SER A 88 3.67 -15.37 -14.07
N THR A 89 2.92 -16.45 -13.86
CA THR A 89 1.71 -16.47 -13.03
C THR A 89 1.99 -16.82 -11.57
N LYS A 90 3.26 -17.01 -11.21
CA LYS A 90 3.67 -17.39 -9.86
C LYS A 90 4.07 -16.13 -9.08
N SER A 91 3.41 -15.96 -7.92
CA SER A 91 3.77 -14.92 -6.96
C SER A 91 5.11 -15.26 -6.33
N GLU A 92 6.09 -14.35 -6.44
CA GLU A 92 7.44 -14.54 -5.93
C GLU A 92 7.99 -13.22 -5.38
N LEU A 93 8.58 -13.29 -4.18
CA LEU A 93 9.43 -12.26 -3.61
C LEU A 93 10.76 -12.93 -3.25
N TRP A 94 11.84 -12.47 -3.86
CA TRP A 94 13.14 -13.11 -3.68
C TRP A 94 13.77 -12.65 -2.36
N LEU A 95 14.20 -13.61 -1.55
CA LEU A 95 14.93 -13.40 -0.30
C LEU A 95 16.33 -13.97 -0.47
N ASN A 96 17.34 -13.21 -0.03
CA ASN A 96 18.72 -13.68 0.08
C ASN A 96 18.87 -14.37 1.44
N VAL A 97 18.76 -15.71 1.45
CA VAL A 97 18.86 -16.55 2.67
C VAL A 97 20.18 -17.29 2.67
#